data_AF-A0A497QB67-F1
#
_entry.id   AF-A0A497QB67-F1
#
_cell.length_a   1.000
_cell.length_b   1.000
_cell.length_c   1.000
_cell.angle_alpha   90.00
_cell.angle_beta   90.00
_cell.angle_gamma   90.00
#
_symmetry.space_group_name_H-M   'P 1'
#
loop_
_entity.id
_entity.type
_entity.pdbx_description
1 polymer ?
#
loop_
_entity_poly.entity_id
_entity_poly.type
_entity_poly.pdbx_seq_one_letter_code
_entity_poly.pdbx_strand_id
1 'polypeptide(L)'
;GLSDGDEVNLYTTDPNDPDTDDDGLSDGDEVNLYTTDPNDSDTDDDGVADKIEIIKGSDPLDANSTPDNISDDSTDDNSSDDFNPFSDLSIPGYNFGFVVIAVFGSVFILFNRKHGLIINKPFPRTITDHSLKS
;
A
#
# COMPACT_ATOMS: atom_id res chain seq x y z
N GLY A 1 1.28 -15.92 13.59
CA GLY A 1 0.93 -17.34 13.75
C GLY A 1 -0.07 -17.49 14.87
N LEU A 2 -1.19 -18.16 14.57
CA LEU A 2 -2.19 -18.54 15.56
C LEU A 2 -1.65 -19.65 16.45
N SER A 3 -2.40 -20.02 17.48
CA SER A 3 -2.09 -21.24 18.25
C SER A 3 -2.75 -22.44 17.58
N ASP A 4 -2.12 -23.62 17.63
CA ASP A 4 -2.68 -24.86 17.07
C ASP A 4 -4.13 -25.12 17.55
N GLY A 5 -4.44 -24.69 18.78
CA GLY A 5 -5.78 -24.81 19.36
C GLY A 5 -6.79 -23.85 18.73
N ASP A 6 -6.38 -22.63 18.38
CA ASP A 6 -7.25 -21.66 17.73
C ASP A 6 -7.46 -22.01 16.25
N GLU A 7 -6.41 -22.48 15.57
CA GLU A 7 -6.46 -22.96 14.18
C GLU A 7 -7.50 -24.08 14.04
N VAL A 8 -7.44 -25.13 14.87
CA VAL A 8 -8.39 -26.26 14.77
C VAL A 8 -9.79 -25.93 15.29
N ASN A 9 -9.92 -25.18 16.40
CA ASN A 9 -11.20 -25.04 17.09
C ASN A 9 -12.00 -23.80 16.68
N LEU A 10 -11.34 -22.76 16.17
CA LEU A 10 -11.99 -21.48 15.87
C LEU A 10 -11.98 -21.18 14.36
N TYR A 11 -10.85 -21.37 13.69
CA TYR A 11 -10.67 -20.98 12.29
C TYR A 11 -10.75 -22.15 11.31
N THR A 12 -10.71 -23.39 11.80
CA THR A 12 -10.72 -24.61 10.97
C THR A 12 -9.54 -24.69 10.00
N THR A 13 -8.43 -24.04 10.33
CA THR A 13 -7.19 -24.07 9.55
C THR A 13 -6.26 -25.20 9.98
N ASP A 14 -5.24 -25.55 9.18
CA ASP A 14 -4.29 -26.64 9.51
C ASP A 14 -3.12 -26.10 10.33
N PRO A 15 -2.88 -26.55 11.57
CA PRO A 15 -1.72 -26.09 12.37
C PRO A 15 -0.35 -26.36 11.78
N ASN A 16 -0.26 -27.24 10.77
CA ASN A 16 0.97 -27.54 10.05
C ASN A 16 1.11 -26.76 8.74
N ASP A 17 0.06 -26.03 8.36
CA ASP A 17 0.02 -25.20 7.17
C ASP A 17 -0.19 -23.74 7.58
N PRO A 18 0.84 -22.89 7.55
CA PRO A 18 0.73 -21.52 8.04
C PRO A 18 -0.10 -20.58 7.14
N ASP A 19 -0.55 -21.04 5.97
CA ASP A 19 -1.22 -20.29 4.89
C ASP A 19 -2.27 -21.22 4.25
N THR A 20 -3.41 -21.36 4.92
CA THR A 20 -4.37 -22.46 4.66
C THR A 20 -5.09 -22.35 3.30
N ASP A 21 -5.26 -21.15 2.78
CA ASP A 21 -5.92 -20.88 1.50
C ASP A 21 -4.95 -20.61 0.33
N ASP A 22 -3.64 -20.66 0.60
CA ASP A 22 -2.55 -20.46 -0.35
C ASP A 22 -2.57 -19.07 -1.04
N ASP A 23 -3.16 -18.03 -0.44
CA ASP A 23 -3.14 -16.66 -0.96
C ASP A 23 -1.78 -15.97 -0.73
N GLY A 24 -1.00 -16.51 0.22
CA GLY A 24 0.33 -16.05 0.59
C GLY A 24 0.38 -15.08 1.76
N LEU A 25 -0.73 -14.86 2.47
CA LEU A 25 -0.75 -14.37 3.83
C LEU A 25 -0.49 -15.56 4.77
N SER A 26 -0.62 -15.36 6.06
CA SER A 26 -0.60 -16.48 6.99
C SER A 26 -1.85 -16.41 7.81
N ASP A 27 -2.42 -17.55 8.22
CA ASP A 27 -3.69 -17.59 8.95
C ASP A 27 -3.69 -16.61 10.15
N GLY A 28 -2.53 -16.47 10.79
CA GLY A 28 -2.36 -15.55 11.90
C GLY A 28 -2.28 -14.07 11.52
N ASP A 29 -1.73 -13.72 10.36
CA ASP A 29 -1.76 -12.34 9.89
C ASP A 29 -3.17 -11.96 9.41
N GLU A 30 -3.85 -12.87 8.73
CA GLU A 30 -5.24 -12.70 8.31
C GLU A 30 -6.15 -12.44 9.51
N VAL A 31 -6.12 -13.31 10.51
CA VAL A 31 -6.97 -13.16 11.70
C VAL A 31 -6.59 -11.95 12.57
N ASN A 32 -5.30 -11.70 12.79
CA ASN A 32 -4.88 -10.71 13.79
C ASN A 32 -4.61 -9.31 13.24
N LEU A 33 -4.30 -9.19 11.95
CA LEU A 33 -3.89 -7.92 11.33
C LEU A 33 -4.91 -7.41 10.31
N TYR A 34 -5.40 -8.29 9.43
CA TYR A 34 -6.22 -7.89 8.28
C TYR A 34 -7.71 -8.18 8.43
N THR A 35 -8.06 -9.04 9.39
CA THR A 35 -9.42 -9.51 9.66
C THR A 35 -10.10 -10.19 8.45
N THR A 36 -9.30 -10.79 7.57
CA THR A 36 -9.73 -11.64 6.44
C THR A 36 -10.01 -13.08 6.89
N ASP A 37 -10.65 -13.89 6.03
CA ASP A 37 -10.93 -15.31 6.31
C ASP A 37 -9.75 -16.19 5.89
N PRO A 38 -9.05 -16.84 6.83
CA PRO A 38 -7.87 -17.66 6.52
C PRO A 38 -8.16 -18.96 5.75
N ASN A 39 -9.41 -19.18 5.32
CA ASN A 39 -9.77 -20.29 4.44
C ASN A 39 -10.27 -19.80 3.07
N ASP A 40 -10.21 -18.50 2.81
CA ASP A 40 -10.73 -17.89 1.61
C ASP A 40 -9.79 -16.83 1.07
N SER A 41 -9.14 -17.17 -0.04
CA SER A 41 -8.12 -16.32 -0.66
C SER A 41 -8.62 -14.95 -1.15
N ASP A 42 -9.95 -14.75 -1.21
CA ASP A 42 -10.67 -13.57 -1.70
C ASP A 42 -11.87 -13.34 -0.78
N THR A 43 -11.64 -12.74 0.40
CA THR A 43 -12.62 -12.71 1.50
C THR A 43 -13.92 -12.00 1.14
N ASP A 44 -13.89 -11.05 0.21
CA ASP A 44 -15.07 -10.27 -0.20
C ASP A 44 -15.68 -10.69 -1.55
N ASP A 45 -15.15 -11.75 -2.17
CA ASP A 45 -15.62 -12.36 -3.41
C ASP A 45 -15.60 -11.41 -4.64
N ASP A 46 -14.65 -10.47 -4.72
CA ASP A 46 -14.56 -9.50 -5.83
C ASP A 46 -13.70 -9.97 -7.02
N GLY A 47 -12.97 -11.06 -6.83
CA GLY A 47 -12.06 -11.68 -7.80
C GLY A 47 -10.60 -11.27 -7.63
N VAL A 48 -10.23 -10.57 -6.56
CA VAL A 48 -8.87 -10.18 -6.21
C VAL A 48 -8.49 -10.77 -4.87
N ALA A 49 -7.34 -11.45 -4.81
CA ALA A 49 -6.91 -12.08 -3.57
C ALA A 49 -6.54 -11.05 -2.48
N ASP A 50 -6.84 -11.36 -1.22
CA ASP A 50 -6.67 -10.47 -0.06
C ASP A 50 -5.24 -9.90 0.03
N LYS A 51 -4.23 -10.76 -0.17
CA LYS A 51 -2.83 -10.34 -0.23
C LYS A 51 -2.57 -9.25 -1.26
N ILE A 52 -3.15 -9.38 -2.45
CA ILE A 52 -2.96 -8.42 -3.55
C ILE A 52 -3.59 -7.09 -3.15
N GLU A 53 -4.77 -7.14 -2.57
CA GLU A 53 -5.49 -5.98 -2.10
C GLU A 53 -4.73 -5.19 -1.05
N ILE A 54 -4.21 -5.88 -0.03
CA ILE A 54 -3.36 -5.29 1.02
C ILE A 54 -2.10 -4.64 0.43
N ILE A 55 -1.45 -5.29 -0.56
CA ILE A 55 -0.25 -4.77 -1.23
C ILE A 55 -0.58 -3.52 -2.06
N LYS A 56 -1.77 -3.48 -2.65
CA LYS A 56 -2.24 -2.38 -3.51
C LYS A 56 -2.92 -1.25 -2.73
N GLY A 57 -3.28 -1.51 -1.48
CA GLY A 57 -3.92 -0.55 -0.58
C GLY A 57 -5.44 -0.46 -0.73
N SER A 58 -6.09 -1.51 -1.22
CA SER A 58 -7.54 -1.68 -1.12
C SER A 58 -7.95 -2.33 0.21
N ASP A 59 -9.27 -2.34 0.49
CA ASP A 59 -9.87 -3.00 1.63
C ASP A 59 -10.36 -4.41 1.23
N PRO A 60 -9.76 -5.50 1.74
CA PRO A 60 -10.11 -6.89 1.37
C PRO A 60 -11.44 -7.39 1.97
N LEU A 61 -12.22 -6.47 2.53
CA LEU A 61 -13.51 -6.75 3.15
C LEU A 61 -14.65 -5.96 2.45
N ASP A 62 -14.35 -5.27 1.35
CA ASP A 62 -15.29 -4.49 0.57
C ASP A 62 -15.08 -4.73 -0.92
N ALA A 63 -15.94 -5.56 -1.51
CA ALA A 63 -15.90 -5.91 -2.92
C ALA A 63 -16.02 -4.74 -3.92
N ASN A 64 -16.29 -3.53 -3.43
CA ASN A 64 -16.26 -2.30 -4.25
C ASN A 64 -14.91 -1.56 -4.16
N SER A 65 -13.98 -2.09 -3.37
CA SER A 65 -12.67 -1.54 -3.10
C SER A 65 -11.58 -2.20 -3.95
N THR A 66 -11.87 -2.86 -5.07
CA THR A 66 -10.84 -3.48 -5.91
C THR A 66 -9.63 -2.56 -6.19
N PRO A 67 -8.39 -3.08 -6.22
CA PRO A 67 -7.25 -2.39 -6.79
C PRO A 67 -7.59 -1.94 -8.20
N ASP A 68 -7.74 -0.62 -8.39
CA ASP A 68 -8.15 -0.03 -9.66
C ASP A 68 -7.27 -0.64 -10.77
N ASN A 69 -7.88 -1.48 -11.61
CA ASN A 69 -7.21 -1.95 -12.80
C ASN A 69 -7.06 -0.69 -13.63
N ILE A 70 -5.86 -0.09 -13.59
CA ILE A 70 -5.41 0.84 -14.61
C ILE A 70 -5.49 0.06 -15.92
N SER A 71 -6.70 0.04 -16.46
CA SER A 71 -7.03 -0.29 -17.82
C SER A 71 -6.54 0.91 -18.62
N ASP A 72 -5.23 1.04 -18.69
CA ASP A 72 -4.59 1.71 -19.80
C ASP A 72 -4.81 0.83 -21.03
N ASP A 73 -5.99 0.97 -21.65
CA ASP A 73 -6.09 1.54 -22.99
C ASP A 73 -7.48 1.24 -23.60
N SER A 74 -8.37 2.22 -23.43
CA SER A 74 -9.47 2.68 -24.30
C SER A 74 -10.54 1.69 -24.83
N THR A 75 -11.81 2.02 -24.58
CA THR A 75 -12.72 2.51 -25.66
C THR A 75 -14.02 3.10 -25.09
N ASP A 76 -14.17 4.41 -25.34
CA ASP A 76 -15.42 5.15 -25.52
C ASP A 76 -16.44 5.24 -24.37
N ASP A 77 -16.18 6.14 -23.41
CA ASP A 77 -17.18 7.15 -23.06
C ASP A 77 -16.51 8.52 -22.91
N ASN A 78 -16.54 9.26 -24.02
CA ASN A 78 -16.50 10.73 -24.15
C ASN A 78 -16.33 11.55 -22.86
N SER A 79 -15.19 11.44 -22.18
CA SER A 79 -14.80 12.34 -21.11
C SER A 79 -13.63 13.18 -21.62
N SER A 80 -14.00 14.34 -22.13
CA SER A 80 -13.17 15.37 -22.73
C SER A 80 -11.79 15.49 -22.09
N ASP A 81 -10.78 15.33 -22.94
CA ASP A 81 -9.37 15.55 -22.72
C ASP A 81 -9.08 16.84 -21.96
N ASP A 82 -8.89 16.72 -20.65
CA ASP A 82 -8.03 17.62 -19.88
C ASP A 82 -6.99 16.74 -19.18
N PHE A 83 -6.04 16.26 -19.99
CA PHE A 83 -4.80 15.65 -19.51
C PHE A 83 -4.07 16.67 -18.63
N ASN A 84 -4.35 16.65 -17.34
CA ASN A 84 -3.60 17.37 -16.34
C ASN A 84 -2.57 16.40 -15.74
N PRO A 85 -1.27 16.50 -16.08
CA PRO A 85 -0.25 15.54 -15.67
C PRO A 85 0.13 15.62 -14.17
N PHE A 86 -0.75 16.19 -13.34
CA PHE A 86 -0.51 16.49 -11.92
C PHE A 86 -1.57 15.91 -10.98
N SER A 87 -2.55 15.15 -11.47
CA SER A 87 -3.58 14.52 -10.61
C SER A 87 -3.13 13.22 -9.94
N ASP A 88 -2.07 12.57 -10.43
CA ASP A 88 -1.65 11.24 -9.97
C ASP A 88 -0.63 11.26 -8.81
N LEU A 89 -0.75 12.23 -7.90
CA LEU A 89 0.03 12.23 -6.65
C LEU A 89 -0.88 12.38 -5.42
N SER A 90 -2.10 11.85 -5.51
CA SER A 90 -3.00 11.74 -4.36
C SER A 90 -2.59 10.54 -3.49
N ILE A 91 -1.68 10.76 -2.54
CA ILE A 91 -1.43 9.79 -1.46
C ILE A 91 -2.60 9.91 -0.48
N PRO A 92 -3.35 8.83 -0.18
CA PRO A 92 -4.44 8.88 0.79
C PRO A 92 -3.92 9.41 2.13
N GLY A 93 -4.53 10.50 2.61
CA GLY A 93 -4.13 11.23 3.83
C GLY A 93 -3.31 12.51 3.63
N TYR A 94 -2.92 12.88 2.40
CA TYR A 94 -2.07 14.05 2.15
C TYR A 94 -2.57 14.97 1.02
N ASN A 95 -3.20 16.09 1.39
CA ASN A 95 -3.57 17.16 0.47
C ASN A 95 -2.45 18.20 0.33
N PHE A 96 -1.39 17.92 -0.44
CA PHE A 96 -0.37 18.93 -0.73
C PHE A 96 -0.56 19.54 -2.12
N GLY A 97 -0.95 20.80 -2.19
CA GLY A 97 -0.81 21.59 -3.41
C GLY A 97 0.68 21.84 -3.66
N PHE A 98 1.25 21.24 -4.71
CA PHE A 98 2.61 21.53 -5.14
C PHE A 98 2.57 22.52 -6.32
N VAL A 99 3.52 23.45 -6.35
CA VAL A 99 3.74 24.33 -7.51
C VAL A 99 5.10 23.96 -8.08
N VAL A 100 5.11 23.48 -9.32
CA VAL A 100 6.34 23.21 -10.04
C VAL A 100 6.81 24.51 -10.70
N ILE A 101 8.04 24.92 -10.39
CA ILE A 101 8.66 26.10 -11.00
C ILE A 101 9.91 25.64 -11.74
N ALA A 102 9.95 25.86 -13.05
CA ALA A 102 11.13 25.59 -13.87
C ALA A 102 11.97 26.87 -14.00
N VAL A 103 13.24 26.82 -13.58
CA VAL A 103 14.18 27.94 -13.74
C VAL A 103 15.54 27.40 -14.17
N PHE A 104 16.10 27.94 -15.27
CA PHE A 104 17.41 27.57 -15.84
C PHE A 104 17.63 26.06 -16.01
N GLY A 105 16.66 25.35 -16.59
CA GLY A 105 16.78 23.92 -16.90
C GLY A 105 16.72 23.00 -15.68
N SER A 106 16.44 23.52 -14.49
CA SER A 106 16.20 22.74 -13.28
C SER A 106 14.72 22.82 -12.89
N VAL A 107 14.15 21.69 -12.47
CA VAL A 107 12.78 21.59 -11.98
C VAL A 107 12.80 21.66 -10.47
N PHE A 108 12.12 22.66 -9.89
CA PHE A 108 11.96 22.79 -8.45
C PHE A 108 10.52 22.46 -8.07
N ILE A 109 10.33 21.53 -7.13
CA ILE A 109 9.03 21.18 -6.56
C ILE A 109 8.88 21.97 -5.27
N LEU A 110 7.93 22.90 -5.23
CA LEU A 110 7.65 23.74 -4.06
C LEU A 110 6.36 23.26 -3.37
N PHE A 111 6.48 22.80 -2.12
CA PHE A 111 5.36 22.34 -1.30
C PHE A 111 4.64 23.54 -0.67
N ASN A 112 3.41 23.84 -1.08
CA ASN A 112 2.58 24.81 -0.36
C ASN A 112 1.84 24.11 0.78
N ARG A 113 2.49 24.07 1.94
CA ARG A 113 1.88 23.58 3.18
C ARG A 113 1.06 24.70 3.83
N LYS A 114 -0.27 24.63 3.78
CA LYS A 114 -1.08 25.29 4.82
C LYS A 114 -0.70 24.60 6.13
N HIS A 115 -0.24 25.39 7.10
CA HIS A 115 0.19 25.00 8.46
C HIS A 115 1.65 24.57 8.64
N GLY A 116 2.56 25.54 8.70
CA GLY A 116 3.74 25.47 9.58
C GLY A 116 5.02 24.85 8.99
N LEU A 117 6.09 25.62 9.06
CA LEU A 117 7.47 25.33 8.62
C LEU A 117 8.06 24.08 9.31
N ILE A 118 8.47 23.06 8.54
CA ILE A 118 9.43 22.05 9.01
C ILE A 118 10.60 22.01 8.02
N ILE A 119 11.76 22.46 8.50
CA ILE A 119 13.04 22.42 7.80
C ILE A 119 13.59 20.99 7.80
N ASN A 120 13.79 20.41 6.62
CA ASN A 120 14.46 19.12 6.42
C ASN A 120 15.84 19.14 7.09
N LYS A 121 16.08 18.23 8.05
CA LYS A 121 17.43 17.93 8.54
C LYS A 121 17.98 16.74 7.75
N PRO A 122 19.25 16.78 7.30
CA PRO A 122 19.85 15.69 6.55
C PRO A 122 20.10 14.47 7.45
N PHE A 123 19.76 13.28 6.97
CA PHE A 123 20.08 12.02 7.64
C PHE A 123 21.61 11.82 7.74
N PRO A 124 22.17 11.47 8.91
CA PRO A 124 23.58 11.10 9.00
C PRO A 124 23.79 9.69 8.45
N ARG A 125 24.70 9.54 7.47
CA ARG A 125 25.24 8.23 7.09
C ARG A 125 26.24 7.78 8.16
N THR A 126 25.95 6.72 8.89
CA THR A 126 26.92 6.07 9.75
C THR A 126 27.83 5.19 8.89
N ILE A 127 29.07 5.61 8.67
CA ILE A 127 30.14 4.72 8.22
C ILE A 127 30.98 4.42 9.47
N THR A 128 30.89 3.18 9.94
CA THR A 128 31.77 2.64 10.99
C THR A 128 33.18 2.53 10.43
N ASP A 129 34.09 3.40 10.86
CA ASP A 129 35.52 3.22 10.60
C ASP A 129 36.18 2.49 11.77
N HIS A 130 36.74 1.32 11.48
CA HIS A 130 37.63 0.59 12.35
C HIS A 130 39.06 1.13 12.16
N SER A 131 39.65 1.58 13.28
CA SER A 131 41.11 1.64 13.52
C SER A 131 41.85 2.87 12.95
N LEU A 132 42.41 3.71 13.83
CA LEU A 132 43.78 3.51 14.30
C LEU A 132 44.16 4.53 15.38
N LYS A 133 44.86 3.97 16.35
CA LYS A 133 45.50 4.56 17.51
C LYS A 133 46.76 5.32 17.06
N SER A 134 47.00 6.51 17.59
CA SER A 134 48.33 7.04 17.91
C SER A 134 48.22 8.21 18.88
#